data_AF-A0A6P8AUB8-F1
#
_entry.id   AF-A0A6P8AUB8-F1
#
_cell.length_a   1.000
_cell.length_b   1.000
_cell.length_c   1.000
_cell.angle_alpha   90.00
_cell.angle_beta   90.00
_cell.angle_gamma   90.00
#
_symmetry.space_group_name_H-M   'P 1'
#
loop_
_entity.id
_entity.type
_entity.pdbx_description
1 polymer ?
#
loop_
_entity_poly.entity_id
_entity_poly.type
_entity_poly.pdbx_seq_one_letter_code
_entity_poly.pdbx_strand_id
1 'polypeptide(L)'
;MFVTTNNIATFDIAIPSRVHVAIKYDSLNEKQMRAIFKGFLDKLEPNAVDGYDEILETWFEETIRKAQFDGRQIRNTVTVALGLARTAREDSPGDGKLTKEHLKMAFSSVAAFQNDFRFQTEFCKDAQKAMVK
;
A
#
# COMPACT_ATOMS: atom_id res chain seq x y z
N MET A 1 -25.65 6.89 -11.53
CA MET A 1 -24.58 6.00 -12.08
C MET A 1 -23.26 6.48 -11.51
N PHE A 2 -22.40 5.56 -11.07
CA PHE A 2 -21.05 5.88 -10.56
C PHE A 2 -20.01 5.21 -11.44
N VAL A 3 -18.96 5.94 -11.82
CA VAL A 3 -17.85 5.43 -12.62
C VAL A 3 -16.55 5.80 -11.93
N THR A 4 -15.59 4.88 -11.91
CA THR A 4 -14.25 5.10 -11.38
C THR A 4 -13.23 4.83 -12.48
N THR A 5 -12.26 5.73 -12.66
CA THR A 5 -11.16 5.52 -13.60
C THR A 5 -9.83 5.92 -12.98
N ASN A 6 -8.79 5.16 -13.30
CA ASN A 6 -7.40 5.51 -13.00
C ASN A 6 -6.73 6.21 -14.20
N ASN A 7 -7.43 6.32 -15.34
CA ASN A 7 -6.95 7.00 -16.53
C ASN A 7 -8.09 7.83 -17.15
N ILE A 8 -8.08 9.13 -16.85
CA ILE A 8 -9.05 10.06 -17.40
C ILE A 8 -8.71 10.48 -18.83
N ALA A 9 -7.44 10.33 -19.25
CA ALA A 9 -6.99 10.76 -20.58
C ALA A 9 -7.54 9.88 -21.71
N THR A 10 -7.98 8.67 -21.41
CA THR A 10 -8.60 7.75 -22.37
C THR A 10 -10.11 7.92 -22.50
N PHE A 11 -10.71 8.88 -21.80
CA PHE A 11 -12.14 9.14 -21.91
C PHE A 11 -12.49 9.82 -23.23
N ASP A 12 -13.61 9.39 -23.83
CA ASP A 12 -14.18 10.05 -24.99
C ASP A 12 -14.59 11.50 -24.66
N ILE A 13 -14.43 12.38 -25.64
CA ILE A 13 -14.67 13.83 -25.53
C ILE A 13 -16.12 14.15 -25.16
N ALA A 14 -17.07 13.24 -25.41
CA ALA A 14 -18.49 13.41 -25.07
C ALA A 14 -18.86 12.91 -23.66
N ILE A 15 -17.92 12.37 -22.88
CA ILE A 15 -18.21 11.92 -21.51
C ILE A 15 -18.31 13.09 -20.51
N PRO A 16 -17.42 14.11 -20.52
CA PRO A 16 -17.49 15.21 -19.57
C PRO A 16 -18.84 15.94 -19.54
N SER A 17 -19.52 16.08 -20.68
CA SER A 17 -20.85 16.74 -20.76
C SER A 17 -21.96 15.96 -20.05
N ARG A 18 -21.72 14.69 -19.72
CA ARG A 18 -22.67 13.80 -19.04
C ARG A 18 -22.29 13.59 -17.56
N VAL A 19 -21.17 14.15 -17.11
CA VAL A 19 -20.70 14.06 -15.72
C VAL A 19 -21.17 15.31 -14.96
N HIS A 20 -22.11 15.11 -14.05
CA HIS A 20 -22.65 16.19 -13.22
C HIS A 20 -21.74 16.53 -12.03
N VAL A 21 -20.98 15.55 -11.52
CA VAL A 21 -20.05 15.71 -10.39
C VAL A 21 -18.79 14.90 -10.67
N ALA A 22 -17.62 15.55 -10.54
CA ALA A 22 -16.32 14.91 -10.64
C ALA A 22 -15.62 15.00 -9.27
N ILE A 23 -15.22 13.83 -8.73
CA ILE A 23 -14.45 13.76 -7.49
C ILE A 23 -13.05 13.27 -7.84
N LYS A 24 -12.07 14.15 -7.66
CA LYS A 24 -10.66 13.79 -7.77
C LYS A 24 -10.17 13.34 -6.40
N TYR A 25 -9.50 12.18 -6.38
CA TYR A 25 -8.77 11.73 -5.21
C TYR A 25 -7.32 12.14 -5.37
N ASP A 26 -6.87 13.07 -4.53
CA ASP A 26 -5.47 13.46 -4.45
C ASP A 26 -4.67 12.43 -3.61
N SER A 27 -3.34 12.54 -3.67
CA SER A 27 -2.45 11.75 -2.83
C SER A 27 -2.78 11.95 -1.35
N LEU A 28 -2.61 10.89 -0.57
CA LEU A 28 -2.92 10.90 0.86
C LEU A 28 -2.04 11.91 1.59
N ASN A 29 -2.64 12.72 2.47
CA ASN A 29 -1.88 13.50 3.44
C ASN A 29 -1.45 12.64 4.63
N GLU A 30 -0.49 13.13 5.44
CA GLU A 30 0.06 12.37 6.58
C GLU A 30 -1.03 11.93 7.58
N LYS A 31 -1.99 12.82 7.87
CA LYS A 31 -3.10 12.51 8.79
C LYS A 31 -4.01 11.40 8.24
N GLN A 32 -4.29 11.42 6.93
CA GLN A 32 -5.07 10.40 6.25
C GLN A 32 -4.32 9.07 6.20
N MET A 33 -3.02 9.07 5.88
CA MET A 33 -2.20 7.85 5.91
C MET A 33 -2.22 7.20 7.30
N ARG A 34 -2.07 8.02 8.36
CA ARG A 34 -2.12 7.54 9.75
C ARG A 34 -3.48 6.97 10.09
N ALA A 35 -4.57 7.65 9.74
CA ALA A 35 -5.92 7.18 9.97
C ALA A 35 -6.21 5.86 9.22
N ILE A 36 -5.74 5.74 7.98
CA ILE A 36 -5.86 4.52 7.18
C ILE A 36 -5.07 3.38 7.79
N PHE A 37 -3.81 3.63 8.19
CA PHE A 37 -2.96 2.62 8.83
C PHE A 37 -3.58 2.14 10.14
N LYS A 38 -3.99 3.07 11.01
CA LYS A 38 -4.73 2.77 12.23
C LYS A 38 -5.98 1.92 11.93
N GLY A 39 -6.78 2.33 10.95
CA GLY A 39 -7.99 1.62 10.56
C GLY A 39 -7.74 0.22 9.99
N PHE A 40 -6.54 -0.08 9.49
CA PHE A 40 -6.16 -1.45 9.11
C PHE A 40 -5.72 -2.28 10.31
N LEU A 41 -4.97 -1.69 11.25
CA LEU A 41 -4.59 -2.35 12.49
C LEU A 41 -5.82 -2.65 13.36
N ASP A 42 -6.78 -1.73 13.45
CA ASP A 42 -8.03 -1.87 14.22
C ASP A 42 -8.93 -2.99 13.70
N LYS A 43 -8.77 -3.39 12.44
CA LYS A 43 -9.53 -4.50 11.82
C LYS A 43 -8.90 -5.86 12.08
N LEU A 44 -7.69 -5.91 12.64
CA LEU A 44 -7.05 -7.15 13.02
C LEU A 44 -7.72 -7.73 14.26
N GLU A 45 -7.51 -9.03 14.51
CA GLU A 45 -8.09 -9.67 15.69
C GLU A 45 -7.57 -9.03 16.99
N PRO A 46 -8.37 -9.03 18.07
CA PRO A 46 -7.93 -8.53 19.36
C PRO A 46 -6.62 -9.23 19.78
N ASN A 47 -5.62 -8.46 20.19
CA ASN A 47 -4.27 -8.94 20.53
C ASN A 47 -3.46 -9.55 19.38
N ALA A 48 -3.84 -9.32 18.12
CA ALA A 48 -3.04 -9.73 16.96
C ALA A 48 -1.79 -8.86 16.74
N VAL A 49 -1.66 -7.74 17.44
CA VAL A 49 -0.54 -6.81 17.34
C VAL A 49 0.12 -6.70 18.70
N ASP A 50 1.42 -6.96 18.75
CA ASP A 50 2.24 -6.71 19.93
C ASP A 50 2.79 -5.29 19.88
N GLY A 51 2.64 -4.52 20.96
CA GLY A 51 3.04 -3.11 20.99
C GLY A 51 2.26 -2.22 20.02
N TYR A 52 0.92 -2.33 19.99
CA TYR A 52 0.05 -1.56 19.08
C TYR A 52 0.38 -0.06 19.03
N ASP A 53 0.46 0.61 20.19
CA ASP A 53 0.72 2.05 20.25
C ASP A 53 2.13 2.39 19.77
N GLU A 54 3.12 1.56 20.10
CA GLU A 54 4.50 1.74 19.64
C GLU A 54 4.59 1.59 18.12
N ILE A 55 3.93 0.59 17.54
CA ILE A 55 3.88 0.38 16.09
C ILE A 55 3.16 1.54 15.42
N LEU A 56 2.02 1.98 15.97
CA LEU A 56 1.24 3.05 15.37
C LEU A 56 2.03 4.36 15.27
N GLU A 57 2.78 4.74 16.30
CA GLU A 57 3.59 5.96 16.29
C GLU A 57 4.92 5.77 15.56
N THR A 58 5.69 4.76 15.96
CA THR A 58 7.08 4.60 15.54
C THR A 58 7.19 4.16 14.09
N TRP A 59 6.39 3.18 13.68
CA TRP A 59 6.43 2.67 12.31
C TRP A 59 5.89 3.69 11.30
N PHE A 60 4.86 4.43 11.71
CA PHE A 60 4.30 5.49 10.89
C PHE A 60 5.35 6.54 10.53
N GLU A 61 6.08 7.06 11.53
CA GLU A 61 7.13 8.06 11.31
C GLU A 61 8.39 7.50 10.63
N GLU A 62 8.83 6.31 11.02
CA GLU A 62 10.07 5.73 10.49
C GLU A 62 9.94 5.31 9.03
N THR A 63 8.77 4.84 8.60
CA THR A 63 8.62 4.15 7.30
C THR A 63 7.47 4.67 6.45
N ILE A 64 6.23 4.64 6.95
CA ILE A 64 5.05 4.98 6.13
C ILE A 64 5.13 6.43 5.62
N ARG A 65 5.49 7.36 6.51
CA ARG A 65 5.64 8.78 6.19
C ARG A 65 6.76 9.02 5.18
N LYS A 66 7.93 8.42 5.40
CA LYS A 66 9.11 8.61 4.53
C LYS A 66 8.94 8.00 3.14
N ALA A 67 8.24 6.87 3.06
CA ALA A 67 8.01 6.16 1.81
C ALA A 67 6.79 6.67 1.02
N GLN A 68 6.01 7.62 1.57
CA GLN A 68 4.80 8.18 0.98
C GLN A 68 3.82 7.12 0.45
N PHE A 69 3.52 6.14 1.31
CA PHE A 69 2.73 5.00 0.87
C PHE A 69 1.29 5.36 0.48
N ASP A 70 0.82 4.76 -0.61
CA ASP A 70 -0.59 4.79 -0.97
C ASP A 70 -1.43 3.86 -0.07
N GLY A 71 -2.75 4.05 -0.04
CA GLY A 71 -3.63 3.27 0.83
C GLY A 71 -3.64 1.76 0.52
N ARG A 72 -3.37 1.35 -0.73
CA ARG A 72 -3.22 -0.06 -1.13
C ARG A 72 -1.90 -0.62 -0.65
N GLN A 73 -0.82 0.16 -0.72
CA GLN A 73 0.50 -0.23 -0.21
C GLN A 73 0.44 -0.45 1.30
N ILE A 74 -0.15 0.49 2.05
CA ILE A 74 -0.35 0.35 3.50
C ILE A 74 -1.10 -0.96 3.81
N ARG A 75 -2.22 -1.21 3.13
CA ARG A 75 -3.01 -2.44 3.31
C ARG A 75 -2.18 -3.69 3.02
N ASN A 76 -1.48 -3.71 1.89
CA ASN A 76 -0.73 -4.87 1.45
C ASN A 76 0.41 -5.16 2.43
N THR A 77 1.13 -4.15 2.90
CA THR A 77 2.20 -4.31 3.91
C THR A 77 1.65 -4.89 5.21
N VAL A 78 0.53 -4.39 5.75
CA VAL A 78 -0.09 -4.95 6.96
C VAL A 78 -0.52 -6.40 6.75
N THR A 79 -1.09 -6.72 5.59
CA THR A 79 -1.56 -8.08 5.26
C THR A 79 -0.39 -9.06 5.18
N VAL A 80 0.69 -8.68 4.51
CA VAL A 80 1.91 -9.50 4.40
C VAL A 80 2.57 -9.66 5.75
N ALA A 81 2.69 -8.59 6.54
CA ALA A 81 3.27 -8.63 7.88
C ALA A 81 2.50 -9.58 8.81
N LEU A 82 1.16 -9.57 8.75
CA LEU A 82 0.32 -10.51 9.50
C LEU A 82 0.51 -11.95 9.03
N GLY A 83 0.64 -12.17 7.72
CA GLY A 83 0.95 -13.47 7.16
C GLY A 83 2.28 -14.01 7.69
N LEU A 84 3.33 -13.19 7.66
CA LEU A 84 4.65 -13.54 8.18
C LEU A 84 4.63 -13.87 9.68
N ALA A 85 3.88 -13.10 10.48
CA ALA A 85 3.72 -13.36 11.90
C ALA A 85 3.05 -14.71 12.17
N ARG A 86 2.03 -15.07 11.38
CA ARG A 86 1.30 -16.32 11.51
C ARG A 86 2.14 -17.53 11.09
N THR A 87 2.90 -17.42 10.00
CA THR A 87 3.80 -18.50 9.57
C THR A 87 4.94 -18.72 10.55
N ALA A 88 5.51 -17.64 11.13
CA ALA A 88 6.57 -17.76 12.14
C ALA A 88 6.13 -18.51 13.41
N ARG A 89 4.84 -18.51 13.73
CA ARG A 89 4.26 -19.33 14.81
C ARG A 89 4.19 -20.82 14.47
N GLU A 90 4.06 -21.19 13.20
CA GLU A 90 4.08 -22.61 12.79
C GLU A 90 5.50 -23.18 12.91
N ASP A 91 6.52 -22.37 12.65
CA ASP A 91 7.93 -22.78 12.67
C ASP A 91 8.63 -22.61 14.03
N SER A 92 8.05 -21.90 14.99
CA SER A 92 8.63 -21.59 16.31
C SER A 92 7.56 -21.24 17.35
N PRO A 93 7.82 -21.36 18.68
CA PRO A 93 6.83 -21.09 19.73
C PRO A 93 6.60 -19.58 19.97
N GLY A 94 6.45 -18.81 18.88
CA GLY A 94 5.99 -17.43 18.93
C GLY A 94 4.47 -17.36 19.17
N ASP A 95 3.99 -16.21 19.61
CA ASP A 95 2.56 -15.96 19.88
C ASP A 95 1.75 -15.64 18.61
N GLY A 96 2.39 -15.58 17.45
CA GLY A 96 1.76 -15.30 16.16
C GLY A 96 1.28 -13.86 16.01
N LYS A 97 1.76 -12.96 16.87
CA LYS A 97 1.41 -11.54 16.84
C LYS A 97 2.28 -10.78 15.86
N LEU A 98 1.68 -9.79 15.24
CA LEU A 98 2.36 -8.84 14.38
C LEU A 98 3.29 -7.97 15.25
N THR A 99 4.56 -7.90 14.85
CA THR A 99 5.60 -7.10 15.51
C THR A 99 6.22 -6.14 14.50
N LYS A 100 7.06 -5.22 14.98
CA LYS A 100 7.78 -4.25 14.13
C LYS A 100 8.67 -4.92 13.10
N GLU A 101 9.25 -6.07 13.41
CA GLU A 101 10.14 -6.86 12.55
C GLU A 101 9.39 -7.42 11.36
N HIS A 102 8.19 -7.96 11.59
CA HIS A 102 7.31 -8.46 10.53
C HIS A 102 6.91 -7.33 9.56
N LEU A 103 6.63 -6.13 10.09
CA LEU A 103 6.36 -4.95 9.28
C LEU A 103 7.57 -4.51 8.44
N LYS A 104 8.78 -4.54 9.01
CA LYS A 104 10.03 -4.25 8.30
C LYS A 104 10.28 -5.22 7.15
N MET A 105 10.10 -6.51 7.39
CA MET A 105 10.24 -7.53 6.34
C MET A 105 9.22 -7.32 5.23
N ALA A 106 7.94 -7.15 5.59
CA ALA A 106 6.88 -6.91 4.61
C ALA A 106 7.13 -5.64 3.78
N PHE A 107 7.62 -4.57 4.41
CA PHE A 107 8.01 -3.35 3.70
C PHE A 107 9.13 -3.60 2.71
N SER A 108 10.22 -4.26 3.12
CA SER A 108 11.34 -4.57 2.25
C SER A 108 10.90 -5.40 1.05
N SER A 109 10.02 -6.39 1.24
CA SER A 109 9.45 -7.19 0.15
C SER A 109 8.61 -6.34 -0.82
N VAL A 110 7.75 -5.47 -0.30
CA VAL A 110 6.93 -4.56 -1.13
C VAL A 110 7.80 -3.55 -1.87
N ALA A 111 8.82 -2.99 -1.22
CA ALA A 111 9.75 -2.04 -1.81
C ALA A 111 10.61 -2.67 -2.91
N ALA A 112 11.13 -3.89 -2.68
CA ALA A 112 11.88 -4.66 -3.67
C ALA A 112 11.00 -4.95 -4.90
N PHE A 113 9.78 -5.47 -4.68
CA PHE A 113 8.83 -5.74 -5.75
C PHE A 113 8.52 -4.48 -6.58
N GLN A 114 8.36 -3.32 -5.94
CA GLN A 114 8.13 -2.08 -6.67
C GLN A 114 9.31 -1.61 -7.50
N ASN A 115 10.54 -1.77 -6.99
CA ASN A 115 11.73 -1.47 -7.76
C ASN A 115 11.81 -2.37 -9.01
N ASP A 116 11.57 -3.67 -8.83
CA ASP A 116 11.56 -4.63 -9.94
C ASP A 116 10.46 -4.30 -10.95
N PHE A 117 9.25 -3.99 -10.46
CA PHE A 117 8.13 -3.63 -11.32
C PHE A 117 8.39 -2.34 -12.12
N ARG A 118 8.96 -1.31 -11.48
CA ARG A 118 9.34 -0.07 -12.18
C ARG A 118 10.38 -0.35 -13.26
N PHE A 119 11.42 -1.10 -12.94
CA PHE A 119 12.48 -1.45 -13.88
C PHE A 119 11.93 -2.18 -15.11
N GLN A 120 11.07 -3.18 -14.92
CA GLN A 120 10.43 -3.89 -16.04
C GLN A 120 9.49 -2.99 -16.85
N THR A 121 8.73 -2.12 -16.18
CA THR A 121 7.80 -1.20 -16.87
C THR A 121 8.57 -0.17 -17.72
N GLU A 122 9.69 0.35 -17.21
CA GLU A 122 10.57 1.25 -17.96
C GLU A 122 11.20 0.54 -19.16
N PHE A 123 11.70 -0.68 -18.95
CA PHE A 123 12.23 -1.50 -20.04
C PHE A 123 11.19 -1.77 -21.14
N CYS A 124 9.96 -2.12 -20.78
CA CYS A 124 8.87 -2.32 -21.76
C CYS A 124 8.52 -1.03 -22.51
N LYS A 125 8.53 0.13 -21.85
CA LYS A 125 8.27 1.42 -22.50
C LYS A 125 9.37 1.79 -23.48
N ASP A 126 10.63 1.54 -23.14
CA ASP A 126 11.78 1.80 -24.01
C ASP A 126 11.80 0.84 -25.21
N ALA A 127 11.50 -0.45 -24.99
CA ALA A 127 11.32 -1.42 -26.06
C ALA A 127 10.17 -1.04 -27.02
N GLN A 128 9.03 -0.58 -26.49
CA GLN A 128 7.92 -0.09 -27.31
C GLN A 128 8.29 1.16 -28.10
N LYS A 129 9.05 2.11 -27.53
CA LYS A 129 9.55 3.29 -28.27
C LYS A 129 10.55 2.92 -29.36
N ALA A 130 11.39 1.90 -29.13
CA ALA A 130 12.37 1.43 -30.11
C ALA A 130 11.72 0.70 -31.30
N MET A 131 10.56 0.06 -31.13
CA MET A 131 9.80 -0.59 -32.21
C MET A 131 8.97 0.36 -33.08
N VAL A 132 8.77 1.62 -32.65
CA VAL A 132 7.98 2.63 -33.36
C VAL A 132 8.87 3.60 -34.16
N LYS A 133 10.20 3.38 -34.17
CA LYS A 133 11.17 4.05 -35.04
C LYS A 133 11.59 3.15 -36.18
#